data_AF-A0A956RHC1-F1
#
_entry.id   AF-A0A956RHC1-F1
#
_cell.length_a   1.000
_cell.length_b   1.000
_cell.length_c   1.000
_cell.angle_alpha   90.00
_cell.angle_beta   90.00
_cell.angle_gamma   90.00
#
_symmetry.space_group_name_H-M   'P 1'
#
loop_
_entity.id
_entity.type
_entity.pdbx_description
1 polymer ?
#
loop_
_entity_poly.entity_id
_entity_poly.type
_entity_poly.pdbx_seq_one_letter_code
_entity_poly.pdbx_strand_id
1 'polypeptide(L)'
;MRTTRDIIKTLLSNIGSRKEVDQYLTRFASVEKSQFAIIKVGGGILADPESLEALASSLTFLTHVGLVPIVVHGAGPQLSAALAEAGV
;
A
#
# COMPACT_ATOMS: atom_id res chain seq x y z
N MET A 1 -20.06 -12.93 -15.77
CA MET A 1 -19.31 -11.70 -15.41
C MET A 1 -18.52 -12.03 -14.15
N ARG A 2 -17.19 -12.16 -14.22
CA ARG A 2 -16.37 -12.51 -13.05
C ARG A 2 -16.36 -11.33 -12.09
N THR A 3 -16.65 -11.58 -10.82
CA THR A 3 -16.70 -10.56 -9.78
C THR A 3 -15.27 -10.16 -9.37
N THR A 4 -15.03 -8.91 -8.97
CA THR A 4 -13.71 -8.43 -8.45
C THR A 4 -13.14 -9.37 -7.38
N ARG A 5 -14.02 -9.97 -6.58
CA ARG A 5 -13.71 -10.97 -5.57
C ARG A 5 -13.04 -12.23 -6.13
N ASP A 6 -13.40 -12.65 -7.34
CA ASP A 6 -12.82 -13.82 -8.00
C ASP A 6 -11.41 -13.52 -8.51
N ILE A 7 -11.19 -12.29 -9.02
CA ILE A 7 -9.87 -11.83 -9.47
C ILE A 7 -8.91 -11.74 -8.27
N ILE A 8 -9.37 -11.18 -7.15
CA ILE A 8 -8.59 -11.11 -5.91
C ILE A 8 -8.25 -12.52 -5.41
N LYS A 9 -9.20 -13.46 -5.43
CA LYS A 9 -8.93 -14.86 -5.06
C LYS A 9 -7.89 -15.52 -5.97
N THR A 10 -7.95 -15.29 -7.28
CA THR A 10 -6.98 -15.85 -8.23
C THR A 10 -5.57 -15.26 -8.03
N LEU A 11 -5.46 -13.94 -7.81
CA LEU A 11 -4.19 -13.28 -7.55
C LEU A 11 -3.57 -13.74 -6.23
N LEU A 12 -4.36 -13.77 -5.16
CA LEU A 12 -3.89 -14.18 -3.83
C LEU A 12 -3.48 -15.66 -3.80
N SER A 13 -4.15 -16.53 -4.56
CA SER A 13 -3.80 -17.96 -4.66
C SER A 13 -2.43 -18.21 -5.33
N ASN A 14 -1.88 -17.23 -6.03
CA ASN A 14 -0.54 -17.31 -6.63
C ASN A 14 0.56 -16.71 -5.73
N ILE A 15 0.20 -16.01 -4.65
CA ILE A 15 1.14 -15.31 -3.75
C ILE A 15 1.30 -16.08 -2.41
N GLY A 16 0.26 -16.81 -1.99
CA GLY A 16 0.27 -17.56 -0.73
C GLY A 16 -0.60 -18.80 -0.77
N SER A 17 -0.61 -19.56 0.33
CA SER A 17 -1.42 -20.77 0.40
C SER A 17 -2.91 -20.44 0.41
N ARG A 18 -3.76 -21.27 -0.19
CA ARG A 18 -5.23 -21.08 -0.21
C ARG A 18 -5.84 -20.82 1.18
N LYS A 19 -5.24 -21.41 2.22
CA LYS A 19 -5.62 -21.22 3.63
C LYS A 19 -5.33 -19.80 4.14
N GLU A 20 -4.20 -19.23 3.74
CA GLU A 20 -3.79 -17.86 4.08
C GLU A 20 -4.67 -16.83 3.37
N VAL A 21 -4.99 -17.09 2.10
CA VAL A 21 -5.92 -16.29 1.29
C VAL A 21 -7.32 -16.29 1.89
N ASP A 22 -7.84 -17.46 2.24
CA ASP A 22 -9.16 -17.58 2.85
C ASP A 22 -9.22 -16.95 4.25
N GLN A 23 -8.14 -17.01 5.04
CA GLN A 23 -8.04 -16.28 6.31
C GLN A 23 -8.08 -14.77 6.11
N TYR A 24 -7.32 -14.24 5.14
CA TYR A 24 -7.29 -12.81 4.84
C TYR A 24 -8.68 -12.32 4.39
N LEU A 25 -9.31 -13.06 3.48
CA LEU A 25 -10.66 -12.75 3.01
C LEU A 25 -11.70 -12.87 4.13
N THR A 26 -11.60 -13.85 5.02
CA THR A 26 -12.55 -13.97 6.15
C THR A 26 -12.37 -12.85 7.16
N ARG A 27 -11.12 -12.46 7.45
CA ARG A 27 -10.79 -11.44 8.46
C ARG A 27 -11.09 -10.01 8.03
N PHE A 28 -11.03 -9.74 6.73
CA PHE A 28 -11.18 -8.40 6.15
C PHE A 28 -12.41 -8.23 5.23
N ALA A 29 -13.17 -9.29 4.91
CA ALA A 29 -14.40 -9.15 4.11
C ALA A 29 -15.61 -8.65 4.91
N SER A 30 -15.58 -8.71 6.24
CA SER A 30 -16.56 -8.06 7.11
C SER A 30 -16.00 -6.75 7.65
N VAL A 31 -15.66 -5.83 6.76
CA VAL A 31 -15.38 -4.46 7.16
C VAL A 31 -16.26 -3.59 6.27
N GLU A 32 -17.21 -2.91 6.91
CA GLU A 32 -17.88 -1.76 6.32
C GLU A 32 -16.83 -0.78 5.82
N LYS A 33 -16.49 -0.85 4.53
CA LYS A 33 -15.78 0.11 3.64
C LYS A 33 -14.63 0.99 4.15
N SER A 34 -14.20 0.98 5.41
CA SER A 34 -13.48 2.11 5.99
C SER A 34 -12.07 1.83 6.49
N GLN A 35 -11.62 0.57 6.58
CA GLN A 35 -10.28 0.26 7.10
C GLN A 35 -9.60 -0.88 6.32
N PHE A 36 -9.14 -0.58 5.10
CA PHE A 36 -8.35 -1.52 4.29
C PHE A 36 -6.94 -1.71 4.86
N ALA A 37 -6.14 -0.65 4.92
CA ALA A 37 -4.78 -0.71 5.44
C ALA A 37 -4.26 0.69 5.80
N ILE A 38 -3.30 0.74 6.74
CA ILE A 38 -2.40 1.88 6.93
C ILE A 38 -1.03 1.47 6.39
N ILE A 39 -0.50 2.24 5.43
CA ILE A 39 0.82 1.98 4.82
C ILE A 39 1.78 3.07 5.28
N LYS A 40 2.78 2.69 6.09
CA LYS A 40 3.86 3.58 6.49
C LYS A 40 4.96 3.59 5.43
N VAL A 41 5.24 4.76 4.86
CA VAL A 41 6.30 4.98 3.88
C VAL A 41 7.47 5.71 4.55
N GLY A 42 8.69 5.21 4.40
CA GLY A 42 9.90 5.89 4.89
C GLY A 42 10.27 7.07 4.00
N GLY A 43 10.86 8.14 4.57
CA GLY A 43 11.26 9.32 3.78
C GLY A 43 12.33 9.03 2.71
N GLY A 44 13.14 7.99 2.90
CA GLY A 44 14.10 7.53 1.90
C GLY A 44 13.47 7.04 0.61
N ILE A 45 12.32 6.37 0.69
CA ILE A 45 11.55 5.94 -0.50
C ILE A 45 11.06 7.15 -1.30
N LEU A 46 10.75 8.26 -0.62
CA LEU A 46 10.34 9.50 -1.28
C LEU A 46 11.51 10.31 -1.84
N ALA A 47 12.74 10.02 -1.41
CA ALA A 47 13.93 10.74 -1.86
C ALA A 47 14.52 10.15 -3.16
N ASP A 48 14.23 8.89 -3.45
CA ASP A 48 14.64 8.21 -4.67
C ASP A 48 13.50 8.19 -5.71
N PRO A 49 13.67 8.82 -6.89
CA PRO A 49 12.63 8.88 -7.92
C PRO A 49 12.14 7.52 -8.42
N GLU A 50 13.03 6.53 -8.53
CA GLU A 50 12.67 5.19 -9.01
C GLU A 50 11.78 4.46 -7.99
N SER A 51 12.17 4.51 -6.71
CA SER A 51 11.37 3.98 -5.61
C SER A 51 10.02 4.70 -5.46
N LEU A 52 9.97 6.01 -5.70
CA LEU A 52 8.73 6.78 -5.66
C LEU A 52 7.76 6.36 -6.77
N GLU A 53 8.26 6.16 -7.99
CA GLU A 53 7.45 5.67 -9.12
C GLU A 53 6.89 4.27 -8.85
N ALA A 54 7.73 3.36 -8.33
CA ALA A 54 7.31 2.02 -7.94
C ALA A 54 6.23 2.04 -6.83
N LEU A 55 6.39 2.92 -5.84
CA LEU A 55 5.39 3.13 -4.79
C LEU A 55 4.07 3.66 -5.37
N ALA A 56 4.12 4.67 -6.24
CA ALA A 56 2.95 5.26 -6.88
C ALA A 56 2.18 4.22 -7.71
N SER A 57 2.90 3.41 -8.50
CA SER A 57 2.33 2.30 -9.27
C SER A 57 1.63 1.27 -8.36
N SER A 58 2.27 0.90 -7.26
CA SER A 58 1.71 -0.05 -6.29
C SER A 58 0.44 0.48 -5.60
N LEU A 59 0.45 1.74 -5.15
CA LEU A 59 -0.71 2.38 -4.55
C LEU A 59 -1.85 2.52 -5.56
N THR A 60 -1.53 2.84 -6.81
CA THR A 60 -2.48 2.92 -7.91
C THR A 60 -3.12 1.57 -8.18
N PHE A 61 -2.35 0.49 -8.19
CA PHE A 61 -2.91 -0.86 -8.34
C PHE A 61 -3.93 -1.17 -7.24
N LEU A 62 -3.61 -0.86 -5.98
CA LEU A 62 -4.52 -1.07 -4.85
C LEU A 62 -5.84 -0.29 -5.03
N THR A 63 -5.77 0.99 -5.38
CA THR A 63 -6.96 1.81 -5.58
C THR A 63 -7.83 1.29 -6.74
N HIS A 64 -7.23 0.81 -7.84
CA HIS A 64 -7.95 0.21 -8.97
C HIS A 64 -8.71 -1.07 -8.61
N VAL A 65 -8.22 -1.86 -7.65
CA VAL A 65 -8.92 -3.08 -7.18
C VAL A 65 -9.90 -2.80 -6.03
N GLY A 66 -10.15 -1.53 -5.71
CA GLY A 66 -11.09 -1.11 -4.67
C GLY A 66 -10.51 -1.12 -3.25
N LEU A 67 -9.18 -1.23 -3.12
CA LEU A 67 -8.47 -1.23 -1.86
C LEU A 67 -7.82 0.14 -1.67
N VAL A 68 -8.41 0.99 -0.82
CA VAL A 68 -7.97 2.39 -0.64
C VAL A 68 -7.19 2.51 0.68
N PRO A 69 -5.84 2.51 0.66
CA PRO A 69 -5.05 2.59 1.88
C PRO A 69 -4.96 4.03 2.39
N ILE A 70 -4.84 4.18 3.71
CA ILE A 70 -4.35 5.41 4.32
C ILE A 70 -2.83 5.36 4.30
N VAL A 71 -2.20 6.31 3.61
CA VAL A 71 -0.74 6.37 3.52
C VAL A 71 -0.20 7.39 4.52
N VAL A 72 0.73 6.95 5.36
CA VAL A 72 1.47 7.82 6.29
C VAL A 72 2.92 7.83 5.84
N HIS A 73 3.47 8.99 5.46
CA HIS A 73 4.86 9.07 5.05
C HIS A 73 5.73 9.80 6.07
N GLY A 74 7.04 9.58 5.99
CA GLY A 74 8.04 10.39 6.68
C GLY A 74 8.75 11.29 5.69
N ALA A 75 9.58 12.20 6.19
CA ALA A 75 10.38 13.11 5.36
C ALA A 75 11.83 13.18 5.82
N GLY A 76 12.37 12.10 6.41
CA GLY A 76 13.68 12.12 7.08
C GLY A 76 14.80 12.82 6.28
N PRO A 77 15.17 12.31 5.09
CA PRO A 77 16.22 12.94 4.28
C PRO A 77 15.90 14.39 3.87
N GLN A 78 14.65 14.66 3.45
CA GLN A 78 14.22 15.99 2.99
C GLN A 78 14.22 17.00 4.15
N LEU A 79 13.77 16.59 5.32
CA LEU A 79 13.76 17.38 6.54
C LEU A 79 15.18 17.65 7.01
N SER A 80 16.05 16.65 7.07
CA SER A 80 17.46 16.83 7.42
C SER A 80 18.16 17.82 6.48
N ALA A 81 17.91 17.71 5.17
CA ALA A 81 18.46 18.65 4.19
C ALA A 81 17.93 20.08 4.40
N ALA A 82 16.63 20.24 4.61
CA ALA A 82 16.01 21.54 4.86
C ALA A 82 16.48 22.18 6.17
N LEU A 83 16.67 21.39 7.23
CA LEU A 83 17.21 21.87 8.50
C LEU A 83 18.66 22.34 8.35
N ALA A 84 19.50 21.56 7.64
CA ALA A 84 20.87 21.95 7.35
C ALA A 84 20.94 23.24 6.52
N GLU A 85 20.07 23.42 5.52
CA GLU A 85 19.98 24.65 4.73
C GLU A 85 19.54 25.85 5.59
N ALA A 86 18.64 25.62 6.56
CA ALA A 86 18.23 26.62 7.53
C ALA A 86 19.28 26.90 8.63
N GLY A 87 20.38 26.15 8.67
CA GLY A 87 21.42 26.28 9.68
C GLY A 87 21.01 25.77 11.07
N VAL A 88 20.06 24.85 11.13
CA VAL A 88 19.57 24.19 12.36
C VAL A 88 20.21 22.83 12.55
#